data_AF-A0A195BXQ7-F1
#
_entry.id   AF-A0A195BXQ7-F1
#
_cell.length_a   1.000
_cell.length_b   1.000
_cell.length_c   1.000
_cell.angle_alpha   90.00
_cell.angle_beta   90.00
_cell.angle_gamma   90.00
#
_symmetry.space_group_name_H-M   'P 1'
#
loop_
_entity.id
_entity.type
_entity.pdbx_description
1 polymer ?
#
loop_
_entity_poly.entity_id
_entity_poly.type
_entity_poly.pdbx_seq_one_letter_code
_entity_poly.pdbx_strand_id
1 'polypeptide(L)'
;MVRDPRVSYDADSSLVNDYDNSTFDPQQVVLCFERIFWDPTANLFGHVGSTTASRGELFLFWNLYKAPVLLALVAGEAACVMENVSDDVIVGRCIAVLKGIFGNQVVPQPRESVVTRWRADPWARGSYSFVAVGSSGSDYDLLAAPVSPPHLVNQPPPQPRVFFAGEHTIRNYPATVHGAFLSGLREGGRIADQLCGSPYAPPTMTASVPPTTGITPTVNTGSSSTP
;
A
#
# COMPACT_ATOMS: atom_id res chain seq x y z
N MET A 1 11.68 6.47 -16.20
CA MET A 1 11.44 5.34 -17.11
C MET A 1 11.01 5.91 -18.46
N VAL A 2 11.83 5.76 -19.50
CA VAL A 2 11.58 6.31 -20.84
C VAL A 2 10.55 5.41 -21.54
N ARG A 3 9.45 6.00 -22.05
CA ARG A 3 8.39 5.27 -22.80
C ARG A 3 8.77 5.17 -24.29
N ASP A 4 8.77 3.96 -24.85
CA ASP A 4 8.82 3.70 -26.30
C ASP A 4 7.38 3.73 -26.87
N PRO A 5 7.08 4.52 -27.92
CA PRO A 5 5.73 4.70 -28.44
C PRO A 5 5.22 3.58 -29.39
N ARG A 6 5.89 2.42 -29.50
CA ARG A 6 5.52 1.40 -30.51
C ARG A 6 5.08 0.04 -29.99
N VAL A 7 4.80 -0.11 -28.70
CA VAL A 7 4.25 -1.36 -28.15
C VAL A 7 2.96 -1.06 -27.38
N SER A 8 1.83 -1.39 -28.00
CA SER A 8 0.52 -1.43 -27.36
C SER A 8 0.45 -2.67 -26.47
N TYR A 9 0.64 -2.50 -25.17
CA TYR A 9 0.13 -3.43 -24.18
C TYR A 9 -1.18 -2.84 -23.65
N ASP A 10 -2.30 -3.47 -24.01
CA ASP A 10 -3.59 -3.28 -23.33
C ASP A 10 -3.47 -3.86 -21.90
N ALA A 11 -2.74 -3.15 -21.04
CA ALA A 11 -2.98 -3.21 -19.61
C ALA A 11 -4.22 -2.37 -19.37
N ASP A 12 -5.29 -3.02 -18.93
CA ASP A 12 -6.58 -2.44 -18.61
C ASP A 12 -6.41 -1.09 -17.89
N SER A 13 -6.75 0.00 -18.58
CA SER A 13 -6.60 1.38 -18.12
C SER A 13 -7.40 1.69 -16.85
N SER A 14 -8.28 0.78 -16.42
CA SER A 14 -9.04 0.87 -15.17
C SER A 14 -8.15 0.74 -13.92
N LEU A 15 -7.21 -0.21 -13.91
CA LEU A 15 -6.35 -0.46 -12.73
C LEU A 15 -5.40 0.70 -12.42
N VAL A 16 -4.98 1.46 -13.43
CA VAL A 16 -4.11 2.64 -13.25
C VAL A 16 -4.91 3.88 -12.85
N ASN A 17 -6.17 4.00 -13.28
CA ASN A 17 -7.04 5.11 -12.90
C ASN A 17 -7.62 4.96 -11.50
N ASP A 18 -7.84 3.73 -11.01
CA ASP A 18 -8.25 3.49 -9.63
C ASP A 18 -7.16 3.89 -8.61
N TYR A 19 -5.89 3.93 -9.03
CA TYR A 19 -4.77 4.38 -8.19
C TYR A 19 -4.83 5.86 -7.81
N ASP A 20 -5.47 6.73 -8.62
CA ASP A 20 -5.49 8.19 -8.37
C ASP A 20 -6.55 8.63 -7.34
N ASN A 21 -7.52 7.75 -7.04
CA ASN A 21 -8.57 7.92 -6.04
C ASN A 21 -8.38 7.06 -4.78
N SER A 22 -7.35 6.21 -4.75
CA SER A 22 -7.11 5.21 -3.70
C SER A 22 -5.94 5.55 -2.78
N THR A 23 -5.65 6.84 -2.59
CA THR A 23 -4.67 7.30 -1.61
C THR A 23 -5.28 8.17 -0.53
N PHE A 24 -5.23 7.70 0.72
CA PHE A 24 -5.53 8.51 1.90
C PHE A 24 -4.22 9.14 2.32
N ASP A 25 -3.98 10.41 1.98
CA ASP A 25 -2.68 11.07 2.16
C ASP A 25 -2.65 11.99 3.37
N PRO A 26 -2.45 11.49 4.60
CA PRO A 26 -2.27 12.37 5.73
C PRO A 26 -0.98 13.16 5.54
N GLN A 27 -1.08 14.48 5.61
CA GLN A 27 0.07 15.36 5.67
C GLN A 27 0.37 15.70 7.13
N GLN A 28 1.65 15.80 7.41
CA GLN A 28 2.18 16.14 8.71
C GLN A 28 2.87 17.50 8.64
N VAL A 29 2.60 18.33 9.64
CA VAL A 29 3.27 19.61 9.84
C VAL A 29 4.04 19.52 11.15
N VAL A 30 5.36 19.55 11.07
CA VAL A 30 6.25 19.57 12.24
C VAL A 30 6.54 21.00 12.60
N LEU A 31 6.36 21.35 13.88
CA LEU A 31 6.58 22.69 14.42
C LEU A 31 7.54 22.60 15.60
N CYS A 32 8.74 23.16 15.44
CA CYS A 32 9.76 23.21 16.47
C CYS A 32 9.72 24.55 17.19
N PHE A 33 9.52 24.57 18.50
CA PHE A 33 9.43 25.78 19.31
C PHE A 33 10.65 25.96 20.22
N GLU A 34 10.79 27.16 20.79
CA GLU A 34 11.81 27.42 21.81
C GLU A 34 11.45 26.83 23.18
N ARG A 35 10.16 26.74 23.49
CA ARG A 35 9.65 26.30 24.78
C ARG A 35 8.32 25.56 24.63
N ILE A 36 8.04 24.68 25.58
CA ILE A 36 6.75 24.01 25.70
C ILE A 36 5.73 25.02 26.24
N PHE A 37 4.57 25.11 25.59
CA PHE A 37 3.46 25.95 26.02
C PHE A 37 2.12 25.20 26.11
N TRP A 38 2.14 23.90 25.83
CA TRP A 38 1.02 22.97 25.96
C TRP A 38 1.18 22.13 27.25
N ASP A 39 0.18 21.30 27.56
CA ASP A 39 0.27 20.33 28.66
C ASP A 39 1.27 19.21 28.29
N PRO A 40 2.40 19.07 29.01
CA PRO A 40 3.40 18.06 28.71
C PRO A 40 2.95 16.63 29.04
N THR A 41 1.87 16.46 29.82
CA THR A 41 1.31 15.15 30.17
C THR A 41 0.35 14.62 29.10
N ALA A 42 -0.16 15.50 28.23
CA ALA A 42 -1.01 15.13 27.12
C ALA A 42 -0.16 14.78 25.89
N ASN A 43 -0.33 13.54 25.40
CA ASN A 43 0.34 13.09 24.18
C ASN A 43 -0.31 13.65 22.90
N LEU A 44 -1.59 14.03 22.98
CA LEU A 44 -2.33 14.58 21.85
C LEU A 44 -3.48 15.48 22.31
N PHE A 45 -3.87 16.42 21.45
CA PHE A 45 -5.07 17.22 21.59
C PHE A 45 -5.70 17.51 20.23
N GLY A 46 -7.03 17.62 20.19
CA GLY A 46 -7.80 17.81 18.96
C GLY A 46 -8.23 19.25 18.74
N HIS A 47 -8.48 19.58 17.48
CA HIS A 47 -9.11 20.82 17.03
C HIS A 47 -10.30 20.47 16.12
N VAL A 48 -11.47 20.99 16.45
CA VAL A 48 -12.70 20.74 15.68
C VAL A 48 -12.85 21.82 14.63
N GLY A 49 -12.69 21.45 13.36
CA GLY A 49 -12.90 22.34 12.23
C GLY A 49 -14.34 22.88 12.18
N SER A 50 -14.51 24.09 11.68
CA SER A 50 -15.82 24.78 11.65
C SER A 50 -16.79 24.23 10.61
N THR A 51 -16.31 23.45 9.64
CA THR A 51 -17.12 22.91 8.54
C THR A 51 -16.80 21.45 8.27
N THR A 52 -17.74 20.73 7.66
CA THR A 52 -17.51 19.35 7.22
C THR A 52 -16.37 19.24 6.21
N ALA A 53 -16.21 20.23 5.33
CA ALA A 53 -15.15 20.25 4.31
C ALA A 53 -13.75 20.41 4.93
N SER A 54 -13.61 21.25 5.96
CA SER A 54 -12.35 21.49 6.66
C SER A 54 -12.13 20.60 7.90
N ARG A 55 -12.94 19.54 8.07
CA ARG A 55 -12.88 18.69 9.28
C ARG A 55 -11.54 17.98 9.49
N GLY A 56 -10.80 17.75 8.39
CA GLY A 56 -9.48 17.14 8.42
C GLY A 56 -8.34 18.16 8.43
N GLU A 57 -8.64 19.46 8.41
CA GLU A 57 -7.62 20.51 8.44
C GLU A 57 -7.12 20.72 9.87
N LEU A 58 -5.86 20.34 10.12
CA LEU A 58 -5.17 20.57 11.41
C LEU A 58 -6.00 20.05 12.60
N PHE A 59 -6.63 18.89 12.43
CA PHE A 59 -7.64 18.37 13.36
C PHE A 59 -7.04 17.72 14.60
N LEU A 60 -5.76 17.33 14.55
CA LEU A 60 -5.07 16.63 15.63
C LEU A 60 -3.63 17.11 15.74
N PHE A 61 -3.19 17.35 16.98
CA PHE A 61 -1.81 17.70 17.32
C PHE A 61 -1.23 16.65 18.25
N TRP A 62 0.02 16.24 18.00
CA TRP A 62 0.77 15.27 18.78
C TRP A 62 1.97 15.93 19.45
N ASN A 63 2.17 15.55 20.71
CA ASN A 63 3.32 15.87 21.55
C ASN A 63 3.95 14.54 22.00
N LEU A 64 4.83 13.99 21.16
CA LEU A 64 5.45 12.67 21.40
C LEU A 64 6.96 12.76 21.63
N TYR A 65 7.54 13.93 21.43
CA TYR A 65 8.98 14.16 21.55
C TYR A 65 9.31 14.77 22.91
N LYS A 66 10.52 14.47 23.41
CA LYS A 66 11.06 15.11 24.63
C LYS A 66 11.45 16.59 24.39
N ALA A 67 11.58 16.98 23.13
CA ALA A 67 11.85 18.35 22.69
C ALA A 67 10.53 19.11 22.49
N PRO A 68 10.55 20.46 22.51
CA PRO A 68 9.37 21.31 22.26
C PRO A 68 8.93 21.24 20.78
N VAL A 69 8.40 20.09 20.37
CA VAL A 69 7.96 19.81 19.00
C VAL A 69 6.50 19.38 19.02
N LEU A 70 5.67 20.05 18.23
CA LEU A 70 4.32 19.61 17.93
C LEU A 70 4.24 19.11 16.51
N LEU A 71 3.48 18.04 16.31
CA LEU A 71 3.16 17.50 14.99
C LEU A 71 1.66 17.66 14.74
N ALA A 72 1.28 18.46 13.76
CA ALA A 72 -0.11 18.63 13.36
C ALA A 72 -0.44 17.70 12.19
N LEU A 73 -1.64 17.13 12.21
CA LEU A 73 -2.13 16.23 11.17
C LEU A 73 -3.19 16.92 10.31
N VAL A 74 -3.08 16.65 9.01
CA VAL A 74 -4.02 17.05 7.99
C VAL A 74 -4.48 15.78 7.29
N ALA A 75 -5.79 15.58 7.13
CA ALA A 75 -6.34 14.34 6.60
C ALA A 75 -7.55 14.59 5.67
N GLY A 76 -7.90 13.57 4.88
CA GLY A 76 -9.05 13.60 3.98
C GLY A 76 -8.90 14.68 2.89
N GLU A 77 -10.02 15.28 2.48
CA GLU A 77 -10.05 16.30 1.42
C GLU A 77 -9.16 17.52 1.72
N ALA A 78 -9.02 17.87 3.01
CA ALA A 78 -8.17 18.97 3.43
C ALA A 78 -6.70 18.75 3.09
N ALA A 79 -6.23 17.50 3.09
CA ALA A 79 -4.88 17.16 2.68
C ALA A 79 -4.68 17.49 1.19
N CYS A 80 -5.55 17.01 0.31
CA CYS A 80 -5.44 17.29 -1.13
C CYS A 80 -5.37 18.80 -1.44
N VAL A 81 -6.18 19.61 -0.74
CA VAL A 81 -6.15 21.07 -0.88
C VAL A 81 -4.83 21.66 -0.37
N MET A 82 -4.33 21.15 0.76
CA MET A 82 -3.15 21.69 1.43
C MET A 82 -1.84 21.48 0.65
N GLU A 83 -1.78 20.50 -0.26
CA GLU A 83 -0.57 20.27 -1.07
C GLU A 83 -0.19 21.48 -1.94
N ASN A 84 -1.19 22.23 -2.41
CA ASN A 84 -1.01 23.38 -3.29
C ASN A 84 -0.87 24.70 -2.51
N VAL A 85 -0.80 24.64 -1.19
CA VAL A 85 -0.64 25.81 -0.30
C VAL A 85 0.82 25.91 0.13
N SER A 86 1.36 27.12 0.26
CA SER A 86 2.74 27.34 0.72
C SER A 86 2.91 27.01 2.20
N ASP A 87 4.14 26.64 2.58
CA ASP A 87 4.50 26.27 3.96
C ASP A 87 4.16 27.39 4.95
N ASP A 88 4.48 28.65 4.63
CA ASP A 88 4.21 29.80 5.50
C ASP A 88 2.72 29.97 5.82
N VAL A 89 1.85 29.71 4.84
CA VAL A 89 0.40 29.81 5.03
C VAL A 89 -0.09 28.67 5.91
N ILE A 90 0.41 27.44 5.69
CA ILE A 90 0.05 26.27 6.50
C ILE A 90 0.49 26.47 7.95
N VAL A 91 1.75 26.87 8.16
CA VAL A 91 2.31 27.18 9.48
C VAL A 91 1.53 28.32 10.13
N GLY A 92 1.18 29.37 9.39
CA GLY A 92 0.34 30.46 9.87
C GLY A 92 -1.03 29.97 10.38
N ARG A 93 -1.67 29.05 9.67
CA ARG A 93 -2.93 28.42 10.11
C ARG A 93 -2.73 27.56 11.36
N CYS A 94 -1.65 26.79 11.45
CA CYS A 94 -1.30 26.05 12.68
C CYS A 94 -1.17 26.98 13.87
N ILE A 95 -0.43 28.09 13.73
CA ILE A 95 -0.22 29.06 14.80
C ILE A 95 -1.54 29.74 15.17
N ALA A 96 -2.42 30.04 14.22
CA ALA A 96 -3.74 30.57 14.50
C ALA A 96 -4.61 29.60 15.33
N VAL A 97 -4.63 28.32 14.97
CA VAL A 97 -5.33 27.27 15.74
C VAL A 97 -4.76 27.15 17.15
N LEU A 98 -3.44 27.06 17.29
CA LEU A 98 -2.76 26.96 18.58
C LEU A 98 -3.03 28.18 19.47
N LYS A 99 -3.05 29.38 18.89
CA LYS A 99 -3.40 30.61 19.59
C LYS A 99 -4.85 30.65 20.04
N GLY A 100 -5.77 30.06 19.28
CA GLY A 100 -7.16 29.87 19.70
C GLY A 100 -7.31 28.95 20.91
N ILE A 101 -6.44 27.94 21.04
CA ILE A 101 -6.47 26.96 22.14
C ILE A 101 -5.74 27.47 23.38
N PHE A 102 -4.51 27.95 23.23
CA PHE A 102 -3.61 28.28 24.35
C PHE A 102 -3.51 29.80 24.64
N GLY A 103 -4.07 30.63 23.77
CA GLY A 103 -4.06 32.09 23.89
C GLY A 103 -2.94 32.79 23.12
N ASN A 104 -3.26 33.95 22.54
CA ASN A 104 -2.39 34.72 21.64
C ASN A 104 -1.00 35.06 22.21
N GLN A 105 -0.91 35.38 23.49
CA GLN A 105 0.34 35.83 24.14
C GLN A 105 1.26 34.65 24.53
N VAL A 106 0.72 33.44 24.53
CA VAL A 106 1.42 32.25 25.04
C VAL A 106 2.20 31.57 23.92
N VAL A 107 1.62 31.49 22.72
CA VAL A 107 2.16 30.76 21.57
C VAL A 107 3.25 31.58 20.86
N PRO A 108 4.54 31.17 20.94
CA PRO A 108 5.62 31.81 20.20
C PRO A 108 5.61 31.41 18.72
N GLN A 109 6.41 32.09 17.90
CA GLN A 109 6.69 31.62 16.55
C GLN A 109 7.55 30.35 16.59
N PRO A 110 7.35 29.40 15.65
CA PRO A 110 8.21 28.24 15.53
C PRO A 110 9.59 28.69 15.04
N ARG A 111 10.64 28.07 15.57
CA ARG A 111 12.03 28.26 15.10
C ARG A 111 12.25 27.59 13.76
N GLU A 112 11.66 26.41 13.60
CA GLU A 112 11.73 25.61 12.39
C GLU A 112 10.39 24.93 12.15
N SER A 113 10.09 24.69 10.88
CA SER A 113 8.87 24.00 10.47
C SER A 113 9.14 23.13 9.24
N VAL A 114 8.46 21.99 9.17
CA VAL A 114 8.50 21.10 8.01
C VAL A 114 7.09 20.67 7.67
N VAL A 115 6.71 20.78 6.39
CA VAL A 115 5.43 20.30 5.85
C VAL A 115 5.70 19.15 4.89
N THR A 116 5.16 17.97 5.16
CA THR A 116 5.27 16.83 4.24
C THR A 116 4.25 16.95 3.10
N ARG A 117 4.62 16.55 1.88
CA ARG A 117 3.72 16.44 0.71
C ARG A 117 3.91 15.10 0.02
N TRP A 118 3.31 14.05 0.57
CA TRP A 118 3.53 12.67 0.14
C TRP A 118 3.05 12.38 -1.29
N ARG A 119 1.92 12.98 -1.71
CA ARG A 119 1.40 12.76 -3.08
C ARG A 119 2.23 13.49 -4.12
N ALA A 120 2.81 14.64 -3.78
CA ALA A 120 3.73 15.38 -4.65
C ALA A 120 5.13 14.75 -4.75
N ASP A 121 5.54 13.92 -3.79
CA ASP A 121 6.85 13.25 -3.82
C ASP A 121 6.93 12.28 -5.02
N PRO A 122 7.87 12.47 -5.97
CA PRO A 122 7.97 11.64 -7.17
C PRO A 122 8.32 10.17 -6.89
N TRP A 123 8.84 9.87 -5.71
CA TRP A 123 9.26 8.54 -5.28
C TRP A 123 8.21 7.80 -4.45
N ALA A 124 7.30 8.53 -3.81
CA ALA A 124 6.22 7.95 -3.01
C ALA A 124 4.85 8.02 -3.73
N ARG A 125 4.54 9.17 -4.34
CA ARG A 125 3.26 9.47 -5.02
C ARG A 125 2.02 9.24 -4.16
N GLY A 126 2.20 9.29 -2.86
CA GLY A 126 1.20 8.92 -1.88
C GLY A 126 1.85 8.49 -0.57
N SER A 127 1.03 8.28 0.43
CA SER A 127 1.45 7.85 1.76
C SER A 127 1.48 6.33 1.91
N TYR A 128 0.32 5.67 1.75
CA TYR A 128 0.17 4.22 1.85
C TYR A 128 -1.13 3.74 1.20
N SER A 129 -1.17 2.44 0.86
CA SER A 129 -2.33 1.80 0.24
C SER A 129 -3.56 1.70 1.16
N PHE A 130 -4.75 1.64 0.57
CA PHE A 130 -5.98 1.25 1.26
C PHE A 130 -6.91 0.45 0.33
N VAL A 131 -7.90 -0.25 0.90
CA VAL A 131 -8.90 -0.98 0.10
C VAL A 131 -9.97 0.00 -0.38
N ALA A 132 -9.87 0.44 -1.63
CA ALA A 132 -10.84 1.35 -2.24
C ALA A 132 -12.21 0.70 -2.46
N VAL A 133 -13.23 1.52 -2.71
CA VAL A 133 -14.56 1.04 -3.10
C VAL A 133 -14.43 0.30 -4.43
N GLY A 134 -14.86 -0.97 -4.45
CA GLY A 134 -14.72 -1.84 -5.62
C GLY A 134 -13.48 -2.75 -5.57
N SER A 135 -12.49 -2.43 -4.73
CA SER A 135 -11.32 -3.29 -4.49
C SER A 135 -11.58 -4.30 -3.38
N SER A 136 -10.69 -5.29 -3.26
CA SER A 136 -10.73 -6.24 -2.16
C SER A 136 -9.33 -6.69 -1.72
N GLY A 137 -9.26 -7.46 -0.64
CA GLY A 137 -8.01 -8.04 -0.17
C GLY A 137 -7.30 -8.93 -1.20
N SER A 138 -8.01 -9.48 -2.18
CA SER A 138 -7.39 -10.27 -3.25
C SER A 138 -6.46 -9.45 -4.15
N ASP A 139 -6.65 -8.13 -4.22
CA ASP A 139 -5.84 -7.26 -5.06
C ASP A 139 -4.41 -7.17 -4.53
N TYR A 140 -4.22 -7.23 -3.21
CA TYR A 140 -2.89 -7.37 -2.59
C TYR A 140 -2.22 -8.71 -2.94
N ASP A 141 -2.99 -9.79 -2.99
CA ASP A 141 -2.49 -11.11 -3.37
C ASP A 141 -2.07 -11.13 -4.85
N LEU A 142 -2.84 -10.45 -5.71
CA LEU A 142 -2.53 -10.27 -7.13
C LEU A 142 -1.26 -9.42 -7.32
N LEU A 143 -1.11 -8.32 -6.58
CA LEU A 143 0.10 -7.50 -6.60
C LEU A 143 1.34 -8.25 -6.10
N ALA A 144 1.16 -9.24 -5.21
CA ALA A 144 2.25 -10.10 -4.72
C ALA A 144 2.63 -11.23 -5.68
N ALA A 145 1.86 -11.45 -6.75
CA ALA A 145 2.12 -12.53 -7.70
C ALA A 145 3.34 -12.21 -8.57
N PRO A 146 4.32 -13.13 -8.70
CA PRO A 146 5.48 -12.89 -9.51
C PRO A 146 5.15 -13.05 -11.00
N VAL A 147 5.91 -12.37 -11.87
CA VAL A 147 5.70 -12.41 -13.33
C VAL A 147 6.74 -13.30 -13.99
N SER A 148 6.24 -14.27 -14.75
CA SER A 148 7.04 -15.14 -15.63
C SER A 148 7.07 -14.59 -17.06
N PRO A 149 8.16 -14.81 -17.80
CA PRO A 149 8.20 -14.52 -19.23
C PRO A 149 7.19 -15.40 -19.99
N PRO A 150 6.81 -15.02 -21.23
CA PRO A 150 5.88 -15.80 -22.04
C PRO A 150 6.33 -17.26 -22.22
N HIS A 151 5.38 -18.18 -22.13
CA HIS A 151 5.64 -19.60 -22.36
C HIS A 151 5.83 -19.88 -23.87
N LEU A 152 6.98 -20.44 -24.23
CA LEU A 152 7.25 -20.85 -25.61
C LEU A 152 6.75 -22.28 -25.84
N VAL A 153 6.15 -22.52 -27.00
CA VAL A 153 5.65 -23.84 -27.39
C VAL A 153 6.82 -24.84 -27.40
N ASN A 154 6.61 -26.04 -26.86
CA ASN A 154 7.63 -27.10 -26.69
C ASN A 154 8.81 -26.76 -25.76
N GLN A 155 8.67 -25.77 -24.89
CA GLN A 155 9.62 -25.49 -23.81
C GLN A 155 9.00 -25.84 -22.44
N PRO A 156 9.82 -26.13 -21.42
CA PRO A 156 9.33 -26.27 -20.07
C PRO A 156 8.73 -24.96 -19.56
N PRO A 157 7.85 -25.01 -18.53
CA PRO A 157 7.24 -23.82 -17.95
C PRO A 157 8.28 -22.77 -17.55
N PRO A 158 8.09 -21.49 -17.94
CA PRO A 158 9.04 -20.45 -17.61
C PRO A 158 9.02 -20.17 -16.12
N GLN A 159 10.21 -20.02 -15.54
CA GLN A 159 10.35 -19.59 -14.16
C GLN A 159 10.07 -18.09 -14.01
N PRO A 160 9.46 -17.66 -12.90
CA PRO A 160 9.27 -16.25 -12.60
C PRO A 160 10.58 -15.45 -12.60
N ARG A 161 10.52 -14.22 -13.09
CA ARG A 161 11.70 -13.32 -13.21
C ARG A 161 11.52 -11.99 -12.50
N VAL A 162 10.28 -11.52 -12.34
CA VAL A 162 9.99 -10.27 -11.63
C VAL A 162 9.14 -10.61 -10.41
N PHE A 163 9.55 -10.08 -9.25
CA PHE A 163 8.93 -10.32 -7.96
C PHE A 163 8.57 -8.98 -7.32
N PHE A 164 7.51 -8.97 -6.52
CA PHE A 164 6.97 -7.76 -5.91
C PHE A 164 6.90 -7.91 -4.39
N ALA A 165 7.52 -6.96 -3.71
CA ALA A 165 7.49 -6.80 -2.26
C ALA A 165 7.13 -5.34 -1.92
N GLY A 166 6.82 -5.08 -0.65
CA GLY A 166 6.38 -3.78 -0.17
C GLY A 166 5.05 -3.86 0.56
N GLU A 167 4.63 -2.73 1.13
CA GLU A 167 3.41 -2.63 1.95
C GLU A 167 2.14 -3.00 1.17
N HIS A 168 2.08 -2.63 -0.12
CA HIS A 168 0.95 -2.89 -1.01
C HIS A 168 0.90 -4.33 -1.55
N THR A 169 1.73 -5.24 -1.04
CA THR A 169 1.79 -6.64 -1.50
C THR A 169 1.47 -7.65 -0.39
N ILE A 170 0.96 -7.22 0.76
CA ILE A 170 0.65 -8.11 1.88
C ILE A 170 -0.75 -7.86 2.44
N ARG A 171 -1.66 -8.76 2.11
CA ARG A 171 -3.08 -8.65 2.44
C ARG A 171 -3.38 -8.48 3.93
N ASN A 172 -2.66 -9.18 4.80
CA ASN A 172 -2.98 -9.22 6.23
C ASN A 172 -2.40 -8.03 7.00
N TYR A 173 -1.41 -7.33 6.45
CA TYR A 173 -0.70 -6.23 7.12
C TYR A 173 -0.39 -5.07 6.16
N PRO A 174 -1.34 -4.57 5.35
CA PRO A 174 -1.08 -3.49 4.40
C PRO A 174 -0.81 -2.16 5.12
N ALA A 175 -0.26 -1.16 4.41
CA ALA A 175 -0.05 0.20 4.94
C ALA A 175 0.83 0.28 6.20
N THR A 176 1.67 -0.72 6.46
CA THR A 176 2.51 -0.78 7.65
C THR A 176 3.97 -1.11 7.32
N VAL A 177 4.86 -0.63 8.18
CA VAL A 177 6.29 -0.94 8.10
C VAL A 177 6.55 -2.44 8.31
N HIS A 178 5.88 -3.06 9.28
CA HIS A 178 6.05 -4.49 9.53
C HIS A 178 5.48 -5.34 8.39
N GLY A 179 4.40 -4.90 7.72
CA GLY A 179 3.92 -5.52 6.50
C GLY A 179 4.96 -5.49 5.39
N ALA A 180 5.55 -4.32 5.11
CA ALA A 180 6.62 -4.17 4.13
C ALA A 180 7.83 -5.07 4.45
N PHE A 181 8.19 -5.18 5.73
CA PHE A 181 9.27 -6.07 6.17
C PHE A 181 8.93 -7.55 5.92
N LEU A 182 7.73 -7.99 6.30
CA LEU A 182 7.29 -9.38 6.11
C LEU A 182 7.16 -9.75 4.63
N SER A 183 6.69 -8.85 3.78
CA SER A 183 6.65 -9.09 2.32
C SER A 183 8.05 -9.17 1.71
N GLY A 184 9.02 -8.41 2.23
CA GLY A 184 10.43 -8.55 1.88
C GLY A 184 10.99 -9.94 2.22
N LEU A 185 10.72 -10.44 3.44
CA LEU A 185 11.12 -11.80 3.83
C LEU A 185 10.46 -12.87 2.94
N ARG A 186 9.17 -12.69 2.61
CA ARG A 186 8.42 -13.59 1.73
C ARG A 186 9.06 -13.72 0.35
N GLU A 187 9.35 -12.60 -0.32
CA GLU A 187 9.97 -12.65 -1.65
C GLU A 187 11.43 -13.13 -1.58
N GLY A 188 12.16 -12.78 -0.52
CA GLY A 188 13.51 -13.30 -0.29
C GLY A 188 13.53 -14.83 -0.20
N GLY A 189 12.60 -15.42 0.55
CA GLY A 189 12.41 -16.87 0.63
C GLY A 189 12.01 -17.48 -0.72
N ARG A 190 11.01 -16.90 -1.40
CA ARG A 190 10.53 -17.38 -2.71
C ARG A 190 11.62 -17.41 -3.78
N ILE A 191 12.44 -16.35 -3.84
CA ILE A 191 13.56 -16.26 -4.78
C ILE A 191 14.65 -17.28 -4.43
N ALA A 192 14.97 -17.43 -3.14
CA ALA A 192 15.95 -18.42 -2.68
C ALA A 192 15.50 -19.86 -3.01
N ASP A 193 14.24 -20.21 -2.73
CA ASP A 193 13.67 -21.52 -3.07
C ASP A 193 13.76 -21.80 -4.59
N GLN A 194 13.53 -20.80 -5.42
CA GLN A 194 13.59 -20.95 -6.88
C GLN A 194 15.02 -21.10 -7.42
N LEU A 195 15.97 -20.31 -6.91
CA LEU A 195 17.36 -20.28 -7.42
C LEU A 195 18.25 -21.36 -6.80
N CYS A 196 18.05 -21.66 -5.52
CA CYS A 196 18.89 -22.58 -4.75
C CYS A 196 18.23 -23.95 -4.54
N GLY A 197 16.94 -24.08 -4.84
CA GLY A 197 16.14 -25.25 -4.48
C GLY A 197 15.69 -25.22 -3.02
N SER A 198 14.72 -26.08 -2.70
CA SER A 198 14.07 -26.13 -1.39
C SER A 198 14.22 -27.54 -0.78
N PRO A 199 15.35 -27.86 -0.12
CA PRO A 199 15.62 -29.22 0.36
C PRO A 199 14.72 -29.65 1.53
N TYR A 200 14.06 -28.69 2.18
CA TYR A 200 13.08 -28.92 3.24
C TYR A 200 11.65 -29.09 2.71
N ALA A 201 11.43 -28.94 1.39
CA ALA A 201 10.12 -29.17 0.81
C ALA A 201 9.75 -30.66 0.94
N PRO A 202 8.48 -30.98 1.29
CA PRO A 202 8.03 -32.36 1.29
C PRO A 202 8.15 -32.98 -0.11
N PRO A 203 8.46 -34.28 -0.22
CA PRO A 203 8.60 -34.94 -1.51
C PRO A 203 7.32 -34.78 -2.33
N THR A 204 7.46 -34.26 -3.54
CA THR A 204 6.35 -34.09 -4.47
C THR A 204 5.83 -35.47 -4.85
N MET A 205 4.64 -35.86 -4.40
CA MET A 205 4.01 -37.08 -4.88
C MET A 205 3.66 -36.88 -6.36
N THR A 206 4.53 -37.33 -7.25
CA THR A 206 4.19 -37.43 -8.68
C THR A 206 3.04 -38.41 -8.78
N ALA A 207 1.86 -37.93 -9.16
CA ALA A 207 0.71 -38.78 -9.47
C ALA A 207 1.14 -39.79 -10.54
N SER A 208 1.30 -41.06 -10.14
CA SER A 208 1.56 -42.16 -11.06
C SER A 208 0.35 -42.28 -11.98
N VAL A 209 0.52 -41.99 -13.26
CA VAL A 209 -0.45 -42.34 -14.29
C VAL A 209 -0.67 -43.86 -14.21
N PRO A 210 -1.88 -44.37 -13.92
CA PRO A 210 -2.11 -45.80 -13.91
C PRO A 210 -1.99 -46.34 -15.35
N PRO A 211 -1.39 -47.52 -15.56
CA PRO A 211 -1.26 -48.09 -16.90
C PRO A 211 -2.65 -48.40 -17.46
N THR A 212 -2.94 -47.86 -18.63
CA THR A 212 -4.15 -48.14 -19.41
C THR A 212 -4.17 -49.64 -19.75
N THR A 213 -4.97 -50.43 -19.03
CA THR A 213 -5.27 -51.81 -19.41
C THR A 213 -6.17 -51.77 -20.65
N GLY A 214 -5.59 -52.13 -21.79
CA GLY A 214 -6.33 -52.34 -23.03
C GLY A 214 -7.34 -53.48 -22.85
N ILE A 215 -8.62 -53.17 -22.99
CA ILE A 215 -9.68 -54.17 -23.13
C ILE A 215 -10.01 -54.26 -24.62
N THR A 216 -9.60 -55.38 -25.22
CA THR A 216 -9.99 -55.80 -26.57
C THR A 216 -11.49 -56.12 -26.58
N PRO A 217 -12.28 -55.65 -27.57
CA PRO A 217 -13.71 -55.97 -27.63
C PRO A 217 -13.91 -57.38 -28.19
N THR A 218 -14.41 -58.31 -27.36
CA THR A 218 -14.95 -59.58 -27.83
C THR A 218 -16.37 -59.38 -28.36
N VAL A 219 -16.52 -59.58 -29.67
CA VAL A 219 -17.80 -59.81 -30.37
C VAL A 219 -18.49 -61.02 -29.75
N ASN A 220 -19.78 -60.90 -29.43
CA ASN A 220 -20.61 -62.07 -29.14
C ASN A 220 -21.91 -62.02 -29.96
N THR A 221 -22.00 -62.96 -30.90
CA THR A 221 -23.15 -63.30 -31.74
C THR A 221 -24.05 -64.30 -31.01
N GLY A 222 -25.36 -64.09 -30.95
CA GLY A 222 -26.26 -65.13 -30.44
C GLY A 222 -27.72 -64.69 -30.24
N SER A 223 -28.60 -65.31 -31.02
CA SER A 223 -30.04 -65.08 -31.24
C SER A 223 -31.02 -65.69 -30.21
N SER A 224 -32.25 -65.15 -30.21
CA SER A 224 -33.58 -65.79 -29.94
C SER A 224 -33.88 -66.24 -28.49
N SER A 225 -35.10 -66.22 -27.92
CA SER A 225 -36.49 -66.07 -28.40
C SER A 225 -37.43 -65.74 -27.21
N THR A 226 -38.62 -65.24 -27.55
CA THR A 226 -39.87 -64.98 -26.78
C THR A 226 -40.40 -66.17 -25.95
N PRO A 227 -41.44 -66.02 -25.10
CA PRO A 227 -42.83 -65.69 -25.48
C PRO A 227 -43.27 -64.26 -25.19
#